data_AF-A0A7X8B087-F1
#
_entry.id   AF-A0A7X8B087-F1
#
_cell.length_a   1.000
_cell.length_b   1.000
_cell.length_c   1.000
_cell.angle_alpha   90.00
_cell.angle_beta   90.00
_cell.angle_gamma   90.00
#
_symmetry.space_group_name_H-M   'P 1'
#
loop_
_entity.id
_entity.type
_entity.pdbx_description
1 polymer ?
#
loop_
_entity_poly.entity_id
_entity_poly.type
_entity_poly.pdbx_seq_one_letter_code
_entity_poly.pdbx_strand_id
1 'polypeptide(L)'
;MTEFIRSTTELLQCRPKGVQEKRLKESCQDFEAVLVGFLFKTMRQSIMRSDEPDGGMEVYESMVDEAVAREMSRQEQIGLSRLLYESLNAGITGPKSGE
;
A
#
# COMPACT_ATOMS: atom_id res chain seq x y z
N MET A 1 31.75 7.40 12.81
CA MET A 1 30.75 7.39 11.71
C MET A 1 29.69 6.32 11.95
N THR A 2 30.09 5.08 12.23
CA THR A 2 29.19 3.98 12.63
C THR A 2 28.39 4.24 13.91
N GLU A 3 28.97 4.90 14.92
CA GLU A 3 28.30 5.33 16.15
C GLU A 3 27.15 6.35 15.91
N PHE A 4 27.31 7.24 14.92
CA PHE A 4 26.31 8.24 14.57
C PHE A 4 25.12 7.62 13.81
N ILE A 5 25.40 6.65 12.95
CA ILE A 5 24.36 5.84 12.29
C ILE A 5 23.62 4.99 13.33
N ARG A 6 24.33 4.40 14.30
CA ARG A 6 23.69 3.65 15.40
C ARG A 6 22.79 4.55 16.26
N SER A 7 23.26 5.74 16.65
CA SER A 7 22.47 6.71 17.44
C SER A 7 21.22 7.21 16.70
N THR A 8 21.32 7.46 15.39
CA THR A 8 20.15 7.83 14.56
C THR A 8 19.18 6.66 14.36
N THR A 9 19.68 5.41 14.35
CA THR A 9 18.84 4.20 14.31
C THR A 9 18.11 3.98 15.64
N GLU A 10 18.77 4.19 16.78
CA GLU A 10 18.17 4.06 18.12
C GLU A 10 17.06 5.09 18.37
N LEU A 11 17.20 6.31 17.86
CA LEU A 11 16.16 7.36 17.96
C LEU A 11 14.91 7.06 17.11
N LEU A 12 15.05 6.32 15.99
CA LEU A 12 13.89 5.83 15.21
C LEU A 12 13.12 4.74 15.97
N GLN A 13 13.78 4.01 16.86
CA GLN A 13 13.24 2.88 17.61
C GLN A 13 12.40 3.28 18.83
N CYS A 14 12.47 4.53 19.30
CA CYS A 14 11.63 5.08 20.37
C CYS A 14 10.25 5.59 19.91
N ARG A 15 9.79 5.28 18.69
CA ARG A 15 8.41 5.66 18.31
C ARG A 15 7.39 4.87 19.13
N PRO A 16 6.33 5.53 19.65
CA PRO A 16 5.25 4.83 20.33
C PRO A 16 4.72 3.70 19.45
N LYS A 17 4.55 2.49 19.99
CA LYS A 17 4.12 1.31 19.22
C LYS A 17 2.88 1.59 18.38
N GLY A 18 1.88 2.29 18.93
CA GLY A 18 0.67 2.67 18.20
C GLY A 18 0.91 3.62 17.00
N VAL A 19 1.95 4.45 17.02
CA VAL A 19 2.32 5.30 15.86
C VAL A 19 2.93 4.45 14.76
N GLN A 20 3.67 3.40 15.11
CA GLN A 20 4.28 2.48 14.15
C GLN A 20 3.22 1.57 13.51
N GLU A 21 2.30 1.02 14.32
CA GLU A 21 1.16 0.22 13.85
C GLU A 21 0.27 1.02 12.89
N LYS A 22 -0.06 2.27 13.23
CA LYS A 22 -0.85 3.14 12.36
C LYS A 22 -0.17 3.38 11.01
N ARG A 23 1.12 3.71 11.02
CA ARG A 23 1.89 3.93 9.79
C ARG A 23 2.02 2.68 8.94
N LEU A 24 2.22 1.52 9.59
CA LEU A 24 2.25 0.23 8.90
C LEU A 24 0.91 -0.02 8.19
N LYS A 25 -0.20 0.20 8.88
CA LYS A 25 -1.54 0.08 8.30
C LYS A 25 -1.74 1.01 7.10
N GLU A 26 -1.38 2.30 7.25
CA GLU A 26 -1.46 3.29 6.17
C GLU A 26 -0.62 2.87 4.95
N SER A 27 0.62 2.42 5.17
CA SER A 27 1.49 1.94 4.08
C SER A 27 0.96 0.69 3.39
N CYS A 28 0.33 -0.24 4.12
CA CYS A 28 -0.32 -1.41 3.53
C CYS A 28 -1.53 -1.01 2.67
N GLN A 29 -2.31 -0.01 3.09
CA GLN A 29 -3.41 0.55 2.30
C GLN A 29 -2.86 1.24 1.03
N ASP A 30 -1.86 2.10 1.16
CA ASP A 30 -1.25 2.76 0.00
C ASP A 30 -0.70 1.74 -1.03
N PHE A 31 -0.12 0.64 -0.56
CA PHE A 31 0.32 -0.45 -1.44
C PHE A 31 -0.84 -1.13 -2.18
N GLU A 32 -1.93 -1.44 -1.48
CA GLU A 32 -3.12 -2.03 -2.12
C GLU A 32 -3.71 -1.07 -3.16
N ALA A 33 -3.76 0.24 -2.91
CA ALA A 33 -4.20 1.22 -3.90
C ALA A 33 -3.32 1.19 -5.18
N VAL A 34 -1.99 1.08 -5.04
CA VAL A 34 -1.09 0.96 -6.20
C VAL A 34 -1.35 -0.34 -6.97
N LEU A 35 -1.51 -1.46 -6.27
CA LEU A 35 -1.77 -2.76 -6.90
C LEU A 35 -3.10 -2.76 -7.64
N VAL A 36 -4.15 -2.19 -7.05
CA VAL A 36 -5.48 -2.08 -7.67
C VAL A 36 -5.42 -1.21 -8.92
N GLY A 37 -4.71 -0.08 -8.86
CA GLY A 37 -4.48 0.75 -10.05
C GLY A 37 -3.74 -0.02 -11.15
N PHE A 38 -2.73 -0.81 -10.78
CA PHE A 38 -2.06 -1.69 -11.75
C PHE A 38 -3.00 -2.73 -12.35
N LEU A 39 -3.87 -3.35 -11.53
CA LEU A 39 -4.85 -4.31 -11.98
C LEU A 39 -5.81 -3.70 -13.01
N PHE A 40 -6.36 -2.52 -12.74
CA PHE A 40 -7.23 -1.82 -13.69
C PHE A 40 -6.53 -1.49 -15.01
N LYS A 41 -5.27 -1.03 -14.93
CA LYS A 41 -4.45 -0.80 -16.12
C LYS A 41 -4.28 -2.08 -16.95
N THR A 42 -3.91 -3.20 -16.33
CA THR A 42 -3.74 -4.49 -17.01
C THR A 42 -5.05 -5.01 -17.60
N MET A 43 -6.18 -4.83 -16.88
CA MET A 43 -7.50 -5.20 -17.38
C MET A 43 -7.85 -4.44 -18.65
N ARG A 44 -7.60 -3.11 -18.70
CA ARG A 44 -7.84 -2.32 -19.92
C ARG A 44 -6.94 -2.71 -21.07
N GLN A 45 -5.65 -2.97 -20.81
CA GLN A 45 -4.70 -3.43 -21.83
C GLN A 45 -5.08 -4.79 -22.43
N SER A 46 -5.86 -5.60 -21.70
CA SER A 46 -6.31 -6.92 -22.18
C SER A 46 -7.46 -6.84 -23.19
N ILE A 47 -8.11 -5.68 -23.34
CA ILE A 47 -9.20 -5.47 -24.29
C ILE A 47 -8.62 -4.94 -25.61
N MET A 48 -8.79 -5.70 -26.69
CA MET A 48 -8.46 -5.26 -28.06
C MET A 48 -9.35 -4.07 -28.42
N ARG A 49 -8.79 -2.85 -28.39
CA ARG A 49 -9.51 -1.65 -28.81
C ARG A 49 -9.44 -1.51 -30.32
N SER A 50 -10.58 -1.20 -30.94
CA SER A 50 -10.68 -0.98 -32.38
C SER A 50 -9.97 0.32 -32.81
N ASP A 51 -9.89 1.28 -31.89
CA ASP A 51 -9.25 2.58 -32.08
C ASP A 51 -8.20 2.82 -30.98
N GLU A 52 -7.08 3.47 -31.34
CA GLU A 52 -6.07 3.93 -30.38
C GLU A 52 -6.70 5.04 -29.51
N PRO A 53 -6.67 4.93 -28.17
CA PRO A 53 -7.16 6.01 -27.32
C PRO A 53 -6.33 7.28 -27.51
N ASP A 54 -7.00 8.44 -27.61
CA ASP A 54 -6.31 9.73 -27.59
C ASP A 54 -5.58 9.93 -26.25
N GLY A 55 -4.45 10.64 -26.27
CA GLY A 55 -3.61 10.84 -25.08
C GLY A 55 -4.36 11.55 -23.95
N GLY A 56 -5.34 12.41 -24.26
CA GLY A 56 -6.22 13.00 -23.25
C GLY A 56 -7.12 11.98 -22.54
N MET A 57 -7.61 10.98 -23.27
CA MET A 57 -8.44 9.91 -22.71
C MET A 57 -7.62 8.98 -21.83
N GLU A 58 -6.39 8.65 -22.21
CA GLU A 58 -5.50 7.81 -21.38
C GLU A 58 -5.18 8.46 -20.03
N VAL A 59 -4.94 9.77 -20.02
CA VAL A 59 -4.71 10.53 -18.78
C VAL A 59 -5.98 10.52 -17.92
N TYR A 60 -7.15 10.75 -18.52
CA TYR A 60 -8.42 10.70 -17.80
C TYR A 60 -8.69 9.31 -17.19
N GLU A 61 -8.52 8.24 -17.97
CA GLU A 61 -8.68 6.86 -17.47
C GLU A 61 -7.73 6.56 -16.30
N SER A 62 -6.49 7.04 -16.38
CA SER A 62 -5.49 6.86 -15.31
C SER A 62 -5.90 7.60 -14.03
N MET A 63 -6.43 8.82 -14.15
CA MET A 63 -6.94 9.59 -13.01
C MET A 63 -8.15 8.92 -12.35
N VAL A 64 -9.05 8.35 -13.15
CA VAL A 64 -10.23 7.62 -12.64
C VAL A 64 -9.78 6.38 -11.87
N ASP A 65 -8.87 5.59 -12.45
CA ASP A 65 -8.34 4.40 -11.78
C ASP A 65 -7.69 4.72 -10.45
N GLU A 66 -6.86 5.75 -10.40
CA GLU A 66 -6.20 6.15 -9.16
C GLU A 66 -7.21 6.57 -8.09
N ALA A 67 -8.26 7.29 -8.47
CA ALA A 67 -9.30 7.73 -7.54
C ALA A 67 -10.08 6.52 -6.99
N VAL A 68 -10.49 5.61 -7.88
CA VAL A 68 -11.20 4.38 -7.50
C VAL A 68 -10.31 3.50 -6.63
N ALA A 69 -9.08 3.24 -7.04
CA ALA A 69 -8.15 2.39 -6.31
C ALA A 69 -7.85 2.91 -4.89
N ARG A 70 -7.70 4.22 -4.72
CA ARG A 70 -7.54 4.85 -3.41
C ARG A 70 -8.76 4.66 -2.53
N GLU A 71 -9.96 4.83 -3.07
CA GLU A 71 -11.20 4.66 -2.30
C GLU A 71 -11.43 3.19 -1.91
N MET A 72 -11.20 2.26 -2.85
CA MET A 72 -11.31 0.83 -2.60
C MET A 72 -10.35 0.36 -1.49
N SER A 73 -9.12 0.86 -1.49
CA SER A 73 -8.14 0.48 -0.47
C SER A 73 -8.45 1.05 0.91
N ARG A 74 -8.94 2.30 0.99
CA ARG A 74 -9.38 2.89 2.27
C ARG A 74 -10.50 2.10 2.93
N GLN A 75 -11.39 1.56 2.11
CA GLN A 75 -12.50 0.72 2.55
C GLN A 75 -12.10 -0.75 2.77
N GLU A 76 -10.82 -1.11 2.57
CA GLU A 76 -10.30 -2.48 2.68
C GLU A 76 -11.11 -3.49 1.84
N GLN A 77 -11.64 -3.07 0.68
CA GLN A 77 -12.59 -3.87 -0.11
C GLN A 77 -11.97 -5.13 -0.71
N ILE A 78 -10.69 -5.07 -1.11
CA ILE A 78 -9.96 -6.26 -1.61
C ILE A 78 -9.41 -7.08 -0.45
N GLY A 79 -9.05 -6.43 0.66
CA GLY A 79 -8.58 -7.06 1.89
C GLY A 79 -7.10 -7.45 1.87
N LEU A 80 -6.34 -7.09 0.83
CA LEU A 80 -4.91 -7.37 0.75
C LEU A 80 -4.13 -6.53 1.76
N SER A 81 -4.48 -5.25 1.90
CA SER A 81 -3.84 -4.35 2.86
C SER A 81 -3.94 -4.90 4.28
N ARG A 82 -5.10 -5.45 4.65
CA ARG A 82 -5.33 -6.11 5.93
C ARG A 82 -4.46 -7.37 6.11
N LEU A 83 -4.42 -8.26 5.11
CA LEU A 83 -3.60 -9.48 5.17
C LEU A 83 -2.11 -9.17 5.31
N LEU A 84 -1.63 -8.15 4.59
CA LEU A 84 -0.25 -7.67 4.69
C LEU A 84 0.03 -7.07 6.06
N TYR A 85 -0.89 -6.27 6.59
CA TYR A 85 -0.77 -5.70 7.92
C TYR A 85 -0.68 -6.80 8.99
N GLU A 86 -1.58 -7.80 8.95
CA GLU A 86 -1.57 -8.92 9.90
C GLU A 86 -0.25 -9.70 9.83
N SER A 87 0.23 -10.00 8.62
CA SER A 87 1.48 -10.75 8.40
C SER A 87 2.72 -9.99 8.89
N LEU A 88 2.80 -8.70 8.57
CA LEU A 88 3.94 -7.86 8.96
C LEU A 88 3.90 -7.51 10.45
N ASN A 89 2.73 -7.25 11.00
CA ASN A 89 2.59 -6.98 12.43
C ASN A 89 2.96 -8.21 13.25
N ALA A 90 2.57 -9.42 12.82
CA ALA A 90 3.01 -10.67 13.46
C ALA A 90 4.52 -10.93 13.36
N GLY A 91 5.20 -10.39 12.34
CA GLY A 91 6.66 -10.45 12.23
C GLY A 91 7.38 -9.38 13.07
N ILE A 92 6.78 -8.19 13.21
CA ILE A 92 7.33 -7.05 13.98
C ILE A 92 7.11 -7.26 15.49
N THR A 93 5.94 -7.75 15.87
CA THR A 93 5.67 -8.25 17.22
C THR A 93 6.03 -9.73 17.23
N GLY A 94 7.23 -10.11 17.69
CA GLY A 94 7.59 -11.52 17.89
C GLY A 94 6.49 -12.32 18.62
N PRO A 95 6.53 -13.67 18.58
CA PRO A 95 5.41 -14.53 18.94
C PRO A 95 4.72 -14.04 20.21
N LYS A 96 3.41 -13.81 20.13
CA LYS A 96 2.60 -13.52 21.31
C LYS A 96 2.72 -14.73 22.22
N SER A 97 3.56 -14.60 23.24
CA SER A 97 3.68 -15.53 24.33
C SER A 97 2.32 -15.65 25.01
N GLY A 98 1.71 -16.83 24.92
CA GLY A 98 0.64 -17.33 25.79
C GLY A 98 -0.73 -16.70 25.58
N GLU A 99 -1.70 -17.51 25.15
CA GLU A 99 -2.43 -18.40 26.09
C GLU A 99 -2.43 -19.82 25.54
#